data_AF-A0A0B8PC28-F1
#
_entry.id   AF-A0A0B8PC28-F1
#
_cell.length_a   1.000
_cell.length_b   1.000
_cell.length_c   1.000
_cell.angle_alpha   90.00
_cell.angle_beta   90.00
_cell.angle_gamma   90.00
#
_symmetry.space_group_name_H-M   'P 1'
#
loop_
_entity.id
_entity.type
_entity.pdbx_description
1 polymer ?
#
loop_
_entity_poly.entity_id
_entity_poly.type
_entity_poly.pdbx_seq_one_letter_code
_entity_poly.pdbx_strand_id
1 'polypeptide(L)'
;MPFLEESLIKRWVEAYGTRALNFTNSIKSKRDLGLAFSESLFKVEVDYLMDVEFVLTAEDLLKRRTKLYLEFTENQTEYLDTYLREIRAAIPKGSISDQGGKLKPVIH
;
A
#
# COMPACT_ATOMS: atom_id res chain seq x y z
N MET A 1 4.59 -17.13 4.65
CA MET A 1 3.35 -17.17 3.84
C MET A 1 3.69 -17.85 2.52
N PRO A 2 3.22 -19.07 2.25
CA PRO A 2 3.68 -19.86 1.10
C PRO A 2 3.24 -19.31 -0.27
N PHE A 3 2.42 -18.26 -0.29
CA PHE A 3 1.83 -17.68 -1.49
C PHE A 3 2.40 -16.31 -1.87
N LEU A 4 3.32 -15.76 -1.08
CA LEU A 4 4.03 -14.52 -1.40
C LEU A 4 5.44 -14.87 -1.86
N GLU A 5 5.89 -14.18 -2.91
CA GLU A 5 7.27 -14.29 -3.38
C GLU A 5 8.23 -13.76 -2.31
N GLU A 6 9.36 -14.45 -2.12
CA GLU A 6 10.37 -14.07 -1.12
C GLU A 6 10.95 -12.68 -1.38
N SER A 7 11.09 -12.31 -2.67
CA SER A 7 11.56 -10.98 -3.10
C SER A 7 10.63 -9.87 -2.62
N LEU A 8 9.32 -10.07 -2.68
CA LEU A 8 8.31 -9.10 -2.22
C LEU A 8 8.37 -8.94 -0.70
N ILE A 9 8.44 -10.05 0.04
CA ILE A 9 8.58 -10.03 1.51
C ILE A 9 9.86 -9.28 1.90
N LYS A 10 10.99 -9.61 1.27
CA LYS A 10 12.27 -8.97 1.52
C LYS A 10 12.19 -7.46 1.27
N ARG A 11 11.62 -7.04 0.13
CA ARG A 11 11.43 -5.62 -0.19
C ARG A 11 10.61 -4.91 0.88
N TRP A 12 9.50 -5.49 1.33
CA TRP A 12 8.68 -4.88 2.38
C TRP A 12 9.43 -4.78 3.71
N VAL A 13 10.22 -5.78 4.08
CA VAL A 13 11.06 -5.73 5.30
C VAL A 13 12.14 -4.67 5.18
N GLU A 14 12.79 -4.54 4.02
CA GLU A 14 13.83 -3.52 3.79
C GLU A 14 13.25 -2.09 3.75
N ALA A 15 12.07 -1.92 3.15
CA ALA A 15 11.42 -0.61 3.01
C ALA A 15 10.74 -0.14 4.32
N TYR A 16 10.07 -1.06 5.03
CA TYR A 16 9.17 -0.70 6.14
C TYR A 16 9.57 -1.30 7.48
N GLY A 17 10.48 -2.28 7.51
CA GLY A 17 10.83 -3.01 8.72
C GLY A 17 9.58 -3.61 9.40
N THR A 18 9.47 -3.41 10.71
CA THR A 18 8.31 -3.88 11.50
C THR A 18 6.99 -3.25 11.08
N ARG A 19 7.01 -2.07 10.43
CA ARG A 19 5.79 -1.41 9.94
C ARG A 19 5.11 -2.21 8.83
N ALA A 20 5.83 -3.11 8.14
CA ALA A 20 5.23 -4.04 7.18
C ALA A 20 4.12 -4.89 7.82
N LEU A 21 4.17 -5.15 9.13
CA LEU A 21 3.14 -5.90 9.84
C LEU A 21 1.77 -5.20 9.84
N ASN A 22 1.74 -3.87 9.66
CA ASN A 22 0.49 -3.11 9.64
C ASN A 22 -0.45 -3.51 8.50
N PHE A 23 0.11 -3.95 7.37
CA PHE A 23 -0.69 -4.37 6.21
C PHE A 23 -0.49 -5.85 5.85
N THR A 24 0.64 -6.46 6.20
CA THR A 24 0.86 -7.89 5.92
C THR A 24 0.06 -8.82 6.83
N ASN A 25 -0.30 -8.39 8.05
CA ASN A 25 -1.10 -9.22 8.97
C ASN A 25 -2.50 -9.54 8.42
N SER A 26 -3.06 -8.66 7.58
CA SER A 26 -4.34 -8.86 6.89
C SER A 26 -4.26 -9.79 5.68
N ILE A 27 -3.07 -10.08 5.16
CA ILE A 27 -2.90 -10.91 3.96
C ILE A 27 -2.92 -12.39 4.35
N LYS A 28 -4.00 -13.12 3.99
CA LYS A 28 -4.14 -14.56 4.23
C LYS A 28 -4.04 -15.40 2.96
N SER A 29 -4.11 -14.75 1.80
CA SER A 29 -4.08 -15.35 0.47
C SER A 29 -3.63 -14.33 -0.60
N LYS A 30 -3.33 -14.79 -1.82
CA LYS A 30 -3.04 -13.90 -2.96
C LYS A 30 -4.18 -12.93 -3.26
N ARG A 31 -5.44 -13.28 -2.96
CA ARG A 31 -6.60 -12.40 -3.21
C ARG A 31 -6.56 -11.15 -2.32
N ASP A 32 -5.98 -11.29 -1.13
CA ASP A 32 -5.91 -10.18 -0.15
C ASP A 32 -4.85 -9.13 -0.54
N LEU A 33 -3.99 -9.42 -1.51
CA LEU A 33 -3.11 -8.42 -2.12
C LEU A 33 -3.90 -7.35 -2.88
N GLY A 34 -5.07 -7.74 -3.42
CA GLY A 34 -5.90 -6.90 -4.27
C GLY A 34 -5.29 -6.70 -5.66
N LEU A 35 -5.54 -5.53 -6.22
CA LEU A 35 -5.04 -5.12 -7.54
C LEU A 35 -3.50 -5.06 -7.57
N ALA A 36 -2.89 -5.55 -8.64
CA ALA A 36 -1.47 -5.41 -8.92
C ALA A 36 -1.23 -4.20 -9.83
N PHE A 37 -0.35 -3.28 -9.40
CA PHE A 37 0.10 -2.15 -10.22
C PHE A 37 1.42 -2.48 -10.94
N SER A 38 2.21 -3.36 -10.33
CA SER A 38 3.39 -4.01 -10.91
C SER A 38 3.57 -5.40 -10.29
N GLU A 39 4.66 -6.11 -10.63
CA GLU A 39 5.03 -7.37 -9.96
C GLU A 39 5.38 -7.17 -8.47
N SER A 40 5.74 -5.94 -8.09
CA SER A 40 6.23 -5.59 -6.77
C SER A 40 5.25 -4.71 -5.98
N LEU A 41 4.29 -4.03 -6.60
CA LEU A 41 3.36 -3.09 -5.93
C LEU A 41 1.89 -3.56 -6.04
N PHE A 42 1.24 -3.70 -4.88
CA PHE A 42 -0.13 -4.18 -4.77
C PHE A 42 -1.02 -3.22 -3.97
N LYS A 43 -2.34 -3.31 -4.17
CA LYS A 43 -3.36 -2.49 -3.51
C LYS A 43 -3.18 -2.42 -1.99
N VAL A 44 -2.93 -3.54 -1.34
CA VAL A 44 -2.77 -3.59 0.13
C VAL A 44 -1.64 -2.69 0.66
N GLU A 45 -0.56 -2.54 -0.10
CA GLU A 45 0.53 -1.61 0.24
C GLU A 45 0.15 -0.17 -0.09
N VAL A 46 -0.50 0.06 -1.23
CA VAL A 46 -0.96 1.40 -1.64
C VAL A 46 -1.96 1.97 -0.62
N ASP A 47 -2.94 1.18 -0.20
CA ASP A 47 -3.93 1.58 0.83
C ASP A 47 -3.22 1.95 2.14
N TYR A 48 -2.24 1.14 2.58
CA TYR A 48 -1.44 1.44 3.76
C TYR A 48 -0.67 2.75 3.65
N LEU A 49 -0.07 3.03 2.48
CA LEU A 49 0.67 4.28 2.24
C LEU A 49 -0.26 5.50 2.19
N MET A 50 -1.48 5.35 1.67
CA MET A 50 -2.49 6.41 1.71
C MET A 50 -2.92 6.70 3.16
N ASP A 51 -3.20 5.66 3.94
CA ASP A 51 -3.75 5.78 5.29
C ASP A 51 -2.72 6.25 6.32
N VAL A 52 -1.48 5.76 6.24
CA VAL A 52 -0.46 5.97 7.28
C VAL A 52 0.58 7.00 6.87
N GLU A 53 0.87 7.14 5.58
CA GLU A 53 1.90 8.05 5.08
C GLU A 53 1.36 9.23 4.25
N PHE A 54 0.02 9.38 4.21
CA PHE A 54 -0.69 10.46 3.53
C PHE A 54 -0.27 10.66 2.07
N VAL A 55 0.00 9.56 1.38
CA VAL A 55 0.39 9.59 -0.04
C VAL A 55 -0.81 10.02 -0.89
N LEU A 56 -0.61 11.05 -1.73
CA LEU A 56 -1.68 11.66 -2.53
C LEU A 56 -1.52 11.50 -4.04
N THR A 57 -0.32 11.15 -4.51
CA THR A 57 0.03 11.07 -5.94
C THR A 57 0.90 9.85 -6.19
N ALA A 58 0.85 9.34 -7.43
CA ALA A 58 1.70 8.21 -7.83
C ALA A 58 3.19 8.60 -7.74
N GLU A 59 3.54 9.85 -8.01
CA GLU A 59 4.92 10.32 -7.95
C GLU A 59 5.49 10.26 -6.53
N ASP A 60 4.77 10.74 -5.51
CA ASP A 60 5.22 10.67 -4.10
C ASP A 60 5.35 9.21 -3.66
N LEU A 61 4.37 8.38 -4.02
CA LEU A 61 4.38 6.94 -3.76
C LEU A 61 5.65 6.29 -4.32
N LEU A 62 5.84 6.40 -5.64
CA LEU A 62 6.88 5.69 -6.38
C LEU A 62 8.28 6.22 -6.11
N LYS A 63 8.46 7.54 -5.96
CA LYS A 63 9.81 8.12 -5.79
C LYS A 63 10.23 8.19 -4.33
N ARG A 64 9.34 8.54 -3.41
CA ARG A 64 9.71 8.86 -2.02
C ARG A 64 9.43 7.75 -1.03
N ARG A 65 8.34 6.98 -1.19
CA ARG A 65 7.95 5.95 -0.21
C ARG A 65 8.40 4.56 -0.58
N THR A 66 8.30 4.19 -1.86
CA THR A 66 8.62 2.83 -2.31
C THR A 66 9.91 2.73 -3.10
N LYS A 67 10.33 3.82 -3.76
CA LYS A 67 11.46 3.88 -4.72
C LYS A 67 11.27 2.99 -5.95
N LEU A 68 10.03 2.63 -6.30
CA LEU A 68 9.68 1.80 -7.45
C LEU A 68 9.58 2.57 -8.78
N TYR A 69 9.97 3.85 -8.82
CA TYR A 69 9.84 4.69 -10.01
C TYR A 69 10.55 4.17 -11.27
N LEU A 70 11.55 3.28 -11.14
CA LEU A 70 12.23 2.66 -12.27
C LEU A 70 11.50 1.42 -12.84
N GLU A 71 10.56 0.85 -12.08
CA GLU A 71 9.79 -0.32 -12.49
C GLU A 71 8.48 0.04 -13.21
N PHE A 72 8.14 1.33 -13.25
CA PHE A 72 6.88 1.83 -13.79
C PHE A 72 7.09 2.55 -15.11
N THR A 73 6.28 2.18 -16.10
CA THR A 73 6.08 2.97 -17.31
C THR A 73 5.22 4.20 -17.03
N GLU A 74 5.20 5.17 -17.96
CA GLU A 74 4.33 6.35 -17.87
C GLU A 74 2.85 5.94 -17.75
N ASN A 75 2.40 4.98 -18.58
CA ASN A 75 1.02 4.47 -18.54
C ASN A 75 0.67 3.81 -17.20
N GLN A 76 1.58 3.02 -16.61
CA GLN A 76 1.35 2.42 -15.28
C GLN A 76 1.31 3.50 -14.19
N THR A 77 2.13 4.54 -14.32
CA THR A 77 2.16 5.67 -13.39
C THR A 77 0.85 6.45 -13.45
N GLU A 78 0.33 6.73 -14.65
CA GLU A 78 -0.96 7.41 -14.84
C GLU A 78 -2.13 6.57 -14.33
N TYR A 79 -2.09 5.25 -14.56
CA TYR A 79 -3.08 4.33 -14.01
C TYR A 79 -3.10 4.35 -12.47
N LEU A 80 -1.93 4.28 -11.84
CA LEU A 80 -1.81 4.39 -10.38
C LEU A 80 -2.32 5.76 -9.88
N ASP A 81 -1.98 6.85 -10.56
CA ASP A 81 -2.42 8.19 -10.14
C ASP A 81 -3.93 8.36 -10.25
N THR A 82 -4.54 7.80 -11.30
CA THR A 82 -5.99 7.77 -11.48
C THR A 82 -6.66 6.98 -10.36
N TYR A 83 -6.15 5.79 -10.04
CA TYR A 83 -6.64 4.99 -8.92
C TYR A 83 -6.59 5.77 -7.59
N LEU A 84 -5.47 6.43 -7.28
CA LEU A 84 -5.33 7.23 -6.05
C LEU A 84 -6.35 8.38 -5.99
N ARG A 85 -6.63 9.04 -7.13
CA ARG A 85 -7.64 10.10 -7.23
C ARG A 85 -9.05 9.57 -7.01
N GLU A 86 -9.39 8.44 -7.61
CA GLU A 86 -10.71 7.81 -7.49
C GLU A 86 -11.00 7.39 -6.05
N ILE A 87 -10.05 6.72 -5.39
CA ILE A 87 -10.19 6.33 -3.98
C ILE A 87 -10.41 7.58 -3.11
N ARG A 88 -9.62 8.63 -3.30
CA ARG A 88 -9.78 9.88 -2.54
C ARG A 88 -11.13 10.56 -2.81
N ALA A 89 -11.62 10.52 -4.05
CA ALA A 89 -12.93 11.09 -4.41
C ALA A 89 -14.09 10.28 -3.83
N ALA A 90 -13.91 8.96 -3.68
CA ALA A 90 -14.89 8.06 -3.11
C ALA A 90 -15.00 8.14 -1.58
N ILE A 91 -13.98 8.68 -0.88
CA ILE A 91 -14.02 8.91 0.57
C ILE A 91 -14.90 10.16 0.86
N PRO A 92 -16.09 10.02 1.49
CA PRO A 92 -16.93 11.16 1.81
C PRO A 92 -16.21 12.08 2.82
N LYS A 93 -16.36 13.40 2.66
CA LYS A 93 -15.78 14.44 3.55
C LYS A 93 -16.16 14.34 5.04
N GLY A 94 -16.93 13.33 5.46
CA GLY A 94 -17.31 13.05 6.85
C GLY A 94 -16.80 11.71 7.41
N SER A 95 -16.03 10.91 6.65
CA SER A 95 -15.57 9.58 7.08
C SER A 95 -14.10 9.52 7.49
N ILE A 96 -13.42 10.67 7.61
CA ILE A 96 -12.15 10.73 8.34
C ILE A 96 -12.50 10.50 9.80
N SER A 97 -12.55 9.24 10.20
CA SER A 97 -12.55 8.85 11.58
C SER A 97 -11.29 9.44 12.19
N ASP A 98 -11.49 10.34 13.15
CA ASP A 98 -10.51 10.86 14.10
C ASP A 98 -10.00 9.73 15.01
N GLN A 99 -9.58 8.62 14.41
CA GLN A 99 -9.03 7.44 15.06
C GLN A 99 -7.60 7.30 14.58
N GLY A 100 -6.72 8.13 15.17
CA GLY A 100 -5.34 7.74 15.33
C GLY A 100 -5.30 6.30 15.86
N GLY A 101 -4.60 5.44 15.11
CA GLY A 101 -4.16 4.11 15.52
C GLY A 101 -5.12 3.31 16.39
N LYS A 102 -6.10 2.62 15.79
CA LYS A 102 -6.64 1.39 16.39
C LYS A 102 -6.16 0.17 15.62
N LEU A 103 -4.85 -0.09 15.75
CA LEU A 103 -4.38 -1.47 15.79
C LEU A 103 -5.08 -2.13 16.98
N LYS A 104 -5.94 -3.11 16.72
CA LYS A 104 -6.58 -3.90 17.77
C LYS A 104 -5.49 -4.49 18.67
N PRO A 105 -5.55 -4.34 20.01
CA PRO A 105 -4.57 -4.95 20.87
C PRO A 105 -4.74 -6.47 20.76
N VAL A 106 -3.72 -7.15 20.28
CA VAL A 106 -3.60 -8.60 20.42
C VAL A 106 -3.29 -8.83 21.89
N ILE A 107 -4.30 -9.29 22.63
CA ILE A 107 -4.13 -9.70 24.02
C ILE A 107 -3.41 -11.05 24.02
N HIS A 108 -2.43 -11.14 24.91
CA HIS A 108 -1.47 -12.23 25.12
C HIS A 108 -2.08 -13.63 25.15
#